data_AF-A0AAV7VTW4-F1
#
_entry.id   AF-A0AAV7VTW4-F1
#
_cell.length_a   1.000
_cell.length_b   1.000
_cell.length_c   1.000
_cell.angle_alpha   90.00
_cell.angle_beta   90.00
_cell.angle_gamma   90.00
#
_symmetry.space_group_name_H-M   'P 1'
#
loop_
_entity.id
_entity.type
_entity.pdbx_description
1 polymer ?
#
loop_
_entity_poly.entity_id
_entity_poly.type
_entity_poly.pdbx_seq_one_letter_code
_entity_poly.pdbx_strand_id
1 'polypeptide(L)'
;MEQDPPCEPSLSEVMAAIHDLKGYLEPRLNAVAVDVGLLRADLQKVSEKISTAETDIAHLQSTSKALEEQVQFLMAEHGRMAARLEDQVEWARRNNIRVIRVPEGAEGRSVKLFVETLITDDLHPKRLSSFFTVERAHRGPPKDHHCTHL
;
A
#
# COMPACT_ATOMS: atom_id res chain seq x y z
N MET A 1 -44.51 -76.46 33.32
CA MET A 1 -43.15 -75.87 33.33
C MET A 1 -43.24 -74.71 34.29
N GLU A 2 -43.06 -75.03 35.57
CA GLU A 2 -43.19 -74.09 36.69
C GLU A 2 -41.95 -73.19 36.67
N GLN A 3 -42.15 -71.87 36.56
CA GLN A 3 -41.07 -70.90 36.72
C GLN A 3 -40.82 -70.73 38.22
N ASP A 4 -39.65 -71.17 38.68
CA ASP A 4 -39.17 -70.88 40.03
C ASP A 4 -39.15 -69.37 40.29
N PRO A 5 -39.54 -68.91 41.49
CA PRO A 5 -39.54 -67.49 41.82
C PRO A 5 -38.10 -66.93 41.75
N PRO A 6 -37.91 -65.68 41.28
CA PRO A 6 -36.58 -65.08 41.23
C PRO A 6 -35.99 -65.06 42.65
N CYS A 7 -34.91 -65.82 42.85
CA CYS A 7 -34.18 -65.89 44.11
C CYS A 7 -33.70 -64.47 44.47
N GLU A 8 -34.13 -63.96 45.61
CA GLU A 8 -33.71 -62.65 46.08
C GLU A 8 -32.18 -62.63 46.24
N PRO A 9 -31.49 -61.62 45.68
CA PRO A 9 -30.04 -61.57 45.73
C PRO A 9 -29.59 -61.51 47.19
N SER A 10 -28.60 -62.34 47.52
CA SER A 10 -28.04 -62.34 48.86
C SER A 10 -27.33 -61.02 49.14
N LEU A 11 -27.32 -60.58 50.41
CA LEU A 11 -26.60 -59.37 50.83
C LEU A 11 -25.13 -59.37 50.38
N SER A 12 -24.51 -60.55 50.31
CA SER A 12 -23.13 -60.72 49.85
C SER A 12 -22.95 -60.39 48.37
N GLU A 13 -23.89 -60.78 47.52
CA GLU A 13 -23.85 -60.49 46.07
C GLU A 13 -24.05 -59.00 45.79
N VAL A 14 -24.96 -58.35 46.54
CA VAL A 14 -25.18 -56.91 46.44
C VAL A 14 -23.93 -56.13 46.86
N MET A 15 -23.28 -56.51 47.96
CA MET A 15 -22.04 -55.87 48.42
C MET A 15 -20.89 -56.08 47.43
N ALA A 16 -20.76 -57.27 46.83
CA ALA A 16 -19.76 -57.54 45.80
C ALA A 16 -19.97 -56.64 44.56
N ALA A 17 -21.22 -56.53 44.07
CA ALA A 17 -21.55 -55.66 42.94
C ALA A 17 -21.28 -54.17 43.23
N ILE A 18 -21.52 -53.71 44.47
CA ILE A 18 -21.18 -52.34 44.90
C ILE A 18 -19.66 -52.13 44.86
N HIS A 19 -18.87 -53.08 45.35
CA HIS A 19 -17.41 -52.99 45.32
C HIS A 19 -16.86 -52.98 43.89
N ASP A 20 -17.39 -53.82 43.00
CA ASP A 20 -17.00 -53.84 41.59
C ASP A 20 -17.37 -52.53 40.88
N LEU A 21 -18.58 -52.02 41.10
CA LEU A 21 -19.01 -50.74 40.53
C LEU A 21 -18.16 -49.59 41.06
N LYS A 22 -17.82 -49.58 42.35
CA LYS A 22 -16.92 -48.60 42.95
C LYS A 22 -15.54 -48.67 42.30
N GLY A 23 -14.95 -49.86 42.21
CA GLY A 23 -13.64 -50.09 41.60
C GLY A 23 -13.61 -49.74 40.10
N TYR A 24 -14.76 -49.82 39.42
CA TYR A 24 -14.91 -49.41 38.02
C TYR A 24 -15.08 -47.89 37.85
N LEU A 25 -15.84 -47.22 38.72
CA LEU A 25 -16.17 -45.80 38.60
C LEU A 25 -15.07 -44.87 39.11
N GLU A 26 -14.40 -45.20 40.23
CA GLU A 26 -13.29 -44.39 40.78
C GLU A 26 -12.20 -44.06 39.75
N PRO A 27 -11.61 -45.03 39.01
CA PRO A 27 -10.57 -44.72 38.04
C PRO A 27 -11.09 -43.89 36.85
N ARG A 28 -12.35 -44.09 36.44
CA ARG A 28 -12.97 -43.30 35.36
C ARG A 28 -13.22 -41.85 35.77
N LEU A 29 -13.71 -41.63 36.99
CA LEU A 29 -13.88 -40.28 37.53
C LEU A 29 -12.54 -39.57 37.69
N ASN A 30 -11.50 -40.28 38.15
CA ASN A 30 -10.16 -39.74 38.24
C ASN A 30 -9.58 -39.38 36.87
N ALA A 31 -9.78 -40.23 35.85
CA ALA A 31 -9.37 -39.93 34.48
C ALA A 31 -10.08 -38.68 33.92
N VAL A 32 -11.39 -38.58 34.10
CA VAL A 32 -12.17 -37.39 33.69
C VAL A 32 -11.70 -36.14 34.43
N ALA A 33 -11.40 -36.24 35.73
CA ALA A 33 -10.87 -35.11 36.50
C ALA A 33 -9.52 -34.61 35.96
N VAL A 34 -8.64 -35.53 35.56
CA VAL A 34 -7.36 -35.20 34.92
C VAL A 34 -7.59 -34.52 33.57
N ASP A 35 -8.44 -35.10 32.71
CA ASP A 35 -8.73 -34.54 31.38
C ASP A 35 -9.33 -33.13 31.47
N VAL A 36 -10.25 -32.90 32.41
CA VAL A 36 -10.81 -31.56 32.68
C VAL A 36 -9.72 -30.59 33.15
N GLY A 37 -8.77 -31.05 33.96
CA GLY A 37 -7.61 -30.26 34.37
C GLY A 37 -6.73 -29.84 33.18
N LEU A 38 -6.47 -30.76 32.26
CA LEU A 38 -5.71 -30.49 31.04
C LEU A 38 -6.44 -29.51 30.11
N LEU A 39 -7.73 -29.73 29.89
CA LEU A 39 -8.57 -28.83 29.08
C LEU A 39 -8.58 -27.41 29.65
N ARG A 40 -8.64 -27.27 30.98
CA ARG A 40 -8.57 -25.95 31.63
C ARG A 40 -7.23 -25.26 31.36
N ALA A 41 -6.12 -26.00 31.44
CA ALA A 41 -4.79 -25.46 31.16
C ALA A 41 -4.65 -25.03 29.68
N ASP A 42 -5.16 -25.84 28.75
CA ASP A 42 -5.16 -25.52 27.33
C ASP A 42 -6.03 -24.30 27.01
N LEU A 43 -7.22 -24.20 27.62
CA LEU A 43 -8.08 -23.02 27.49
C LEU A 43 -7.40 -21.75 28.01
N GLN A 44 -6.68 -21.83 29.13
CA GLN A 44 -5.93 -20.70 29.65
C GLN A 44 -4.83 -20.27 28.66
N LYS A 45 -4.08 -21.21 28.12
CA LYS A 45 -3.03 -20.94 27.12
C LYS A 45 -3.59 -20.34 25.84
N VAL A 46 -4.75 -20.81 25.38
CA VAL A 46 -5.45 -20.23 24.22
C VAL A 46 -5.90 -18.80 24.54
N SER A 47 -6.45 -18.55 25.72
CA SER A 47 -6.86 -17.21 26.16
C SER A 47 -5.69 -16.22 26.19
N GLU A 48 -4.52 -16.64 26.69
CA GLU A 48 -3.31 -15.81 26.72
C GLU A 48 -2.80 -15.48 25.31
N LYS A 49 -2.83 -16.47 24.40
CA LYS A 49 -2.48 -16.26 23.00
C LYS A 49 -3.45 -15.32 22.29
N ILE A 50 -4.75 -15.44 22.54
CA ILE A 50 -5.76 -14.55 21.98
C ILE A 50 -5.52 -13.12 22.45
N SER A 51 -5.33 -12.90 23.75
CA SER A 51 -5.06 -11.55 24.28
C SER A 51 -3.80 -10.91 23.70
N THR A 52 -2.75 -11.72 23.48
CA THR A 52 -1.52 -11.26 22.81
C THR A 52 -1.81 -10.88 21.37
N ALA A 53 -2.50 -11.74 20.62
CA ALA A 53 -2.86 -11.48 19.22
C ALA A 53 -3.74 -10.24 19.06
N GLU A 54 -4.70 -10.02 19.97
CA GLU A 54 -5.53 -8.81 19.99
C GLU A 54 -4.70 -7.55 20.19
N THR A 55 -3.70 -7.60 21.08
CA THR A 55 -2.78 -6.49 21.34
C THR A 55 -1.91 -6.19 20.12
N ASP A 56 -1.35 -7.23 19.49
CA ASP A 56 -0.55 -7.10 18.28
C ASP A 56 -1.38 -6.53 17.12
N ILE A 57 -2.61 -6.99 16.95
CA ILE A 57 -3.54 -6.46 15.94
C ILE A 57 -3.82 -4.98 16.20
N ALA A 58 -4.11 -4.58 17.44
CA ALA A 58 -4.35 -3.18 17.78
C ALA A 58 -3.13 -2.30 17.47
N HIS A 59 -1.92 -2.78 17.78
CA HIS A 59 -0.69 -2.08 17.44
C HIS A 59 -0.51 -1.97 15.92
N LEU A 60 -0.69 -3.06 15.18
CA LEU A 60 -0.60 -3.07 13.71
C LEU A 60 -1.60 -2.10 13.08
N GLN A 61 -2.84 -2.07 13.56
CA GLN A 61 -3.86 -1.12 13.09
C GLN A 61 -3.45 0.33 13.32
N SER A 62 -2.89 0.64 14.49
CA SER A 62 -2.39 1.98 14.80
C SER A 62 -1.23 2.38 13.88
N THR A 63 -0.26 1.49 13.67
CA THR A 63 0.88 1.76 12.78
C THR A 63 0.46 1.90 11.31
N SER A 64 -0.47 1.06 10.84
CA SER A 64 -1.02 1.15 9.48
C SER A 64 -1.66 2.50 9.24
N LYS A 65 -2.51 2.95 10.16
CA LYS A 65 -3.17 4.26 10.06
C LYS A 65 -2.16 5.41 10.04
N ALA A 66 -1.16 5.38 10.92
CA ALA A 66 -0.12 6.40 10.93
C ALA A 66 0.73 6.42 9.65
N LEU A 67 0.95 5.25 9.03
CA LEU A 67 1.66 5.15 7.76
C LEU A 67 0.80 5.67 6.59
N GLU A 68 -0.49 5.36 6.56
CA GLU A 68 -1.43 5.88 5.56
C GLU A 68 -1.49 7.42 5.60
N GLU A 69 -1.55 8.02 6.80
CA GLU A 69 -1.52 9.47 6.98
C GLU A 69 -0.20 10.09 6.46
N GLN A 70 0.94 9.45 6.75
CA GLN A 70 2.24 9.90 6.23
C GLN A 70 2.32 9.81 4.70
N VAL A 71 1.82 8.72 4.12
CA VAL A 71 1.81 8.55 2.65
C VAL A 71 0.94 9.63 2.00
N GLN A 72 -0.25 9.90 2.54
CA GLN A 72 -1.12 10.97 2.03
C GLN A 72 -0.45 12.34 2.10
N PHE A 73 0.22 12.65 3.22
CA PHE A 73 0.99 13.88 3.37
C PHE A 73 2.11 13.99 2.31
N LEU A 74 2.90 12.93 2.14
CA LEU A 74 3.99 12.91 1.15
C LEU A 74 3.47 13.03 -0.28
N MET A 75 2.34 12.40 -0.61
CA MET A 75 1.71 12.53 -1.93
C MET A 75 1.26 13.96 -2.21
N ALA A 76 0.62 14.62 -1.24
CA ALA A 76 0.20 16.01 -1.36
C ALA A 76 1.42 16.94 -1.54
N GLU A 77 2.47 16.70 -0.77
CA GLU A 77 3.70 17.50 -0.82
C GLU A 77 4.46 17.32 -2.13
N HIS A 78 4.53 16.08 -2.62
CA HIS A 78 5.08 15.77 -3.95
C HIS A 78 4.28 16.47 -5.06
N GLY A 79 2.94 16.41 -5.00
CA GLY A 79 2.08 17.12 -5.95
C GLY A 79 2.31 18.63 -5.95
N ARG A 80 2.44 19.23 -4.76
CA ARG A 80 2.76 20.65 -4.61
C ARG A 80 4.12 21.00 -5.20
N MET A 81 5.15 20.18 -4.96
CA MET A 81 6.48 20.39 -5.52
C MET A 81 6.49 20.23 -7.04
N ALA A 82 5.78 19.23 -7.57
CA ALA A 82 5.66 19.01 -9.00
C ALA A 82 5.01 20.20 -9.71
N ALA A 83 3.90 20.73 -9.17
CA ALA A 83 3.25 21.92 -9.71
C ALA A 83 4.18 23.15 -9.70
N ARG A 84 4.93 23.37 -8.62
CA ARG A 84 5.91 24.46 -8.55
C ARG A 84 7.04 24.29 -9.57
N LEU A 85 7.50 23.07 -9.81
CA LEU A 85 8.52 22.80 -10.83
C LEU A 85 7.98 23.05 -12.23
N GLU A 86 6.75 22.62 -12.52
CA GLU A 86 6.09 22.90 -13.80
C GLU A 86 5.94 24.40 -14.04
N ASP A 87 5.46 25.15 -13.04
CA ASP A 87 5.36 26.61 -13.10
C ASP A 87 6.72 27.28 -13.36
N GLN A 88 7.78 26.80 -12.71
CA GLN A 88 9.14 27.30 -12.92
C GLN A 88 9.68 26.98 -14.32
N VAL A 89 9.45 25.77 -14.81
CA VAL A 89 9.85 25.36 -16.16
C VAL A 89 9.11 26.18 -17.20
N GLU A 90 7.81 26.37 -17.03
CA GLU A 90 7.00 27.20 -17.91
C GLU A 90 7.49 28.65 -17.88
N TRP A 91 7.69 29.22 -16.69
CA TRP A 91 8.25 30.57 -16.54
C TRP A 91 9.60 30.73 -17.25
N ALA A 92 10.51 29.77 -17.07
CA ALA A 92 11.82 29.78 -17.72
C ALA A 92 11.74 29.65 -19.25
N ARG A 93 10.65 29.07 -19.77
CA ARG A 93 10.39 28.90 -21.21
C ARG A 93 9.52 30.00 -21.82
N ARG A 94 8.86 30.86 -21.03
CA ARG A 94 7.95 31.92 -21.53
C ARG A 94 8.61 32.84 -22.56
N ASN A 95 9.90 33.12 -22.41
CA ASN A 95 10.65 33.98 -23.33
C ASN A 95 11.33 33.21 -24.47
N ASN A 96 11.14 31.90 -24.54
CA ASN A 96 11.74 31.05 -25.57
C ASN A 96 10.71 30.76 -26.65
N ILE A 97 11.07 31.01 -27.90
CA ILE A 97 10.25 30.65 -29.06
C ILE A 97 10.94 29.53 -29.85
N ARG A 98 10.13 28.67 -30.50
CA ARG A 98 10.64 27.60 -31.36
C ARG A 98 10.14 27.81 -32.78
N VAL A 99 11.06 28.12 -33.70
CA VAL A 99 10.77 28.19 -35.13
C VAL A 99 10.91 26.79 -35.73
N ILE A 100 9.91 26.34 -36.47
CA ILE A 100 9.86 24.99 -37.05
C ILE A 100 9.81 25.11 -38.57
N ARG A 101 10.35 24.12 -39.29
CA ARG A 101 10.42 24.07 -40.76
C ARG A 101 11.35 25.11 -41.39
N VAL A 102 12.42 25.48 -40.69
CA VAL A 102 13.53 26.23 -41.29
C VAL A 102 14.40 25.23 -42.05
N PRO A 103 14.63 25.40 -43.38
CA PRO A 103 15.55 24.56 -44.13
C PRO A 103 16.96 24.65 -43.55
N GLU A 104 17.66 23.52 -43.46
CA GLU A 104 19.02 23.51 -42.92
C GLU A 104 19.95 24.41 -43.75
N GLY A 105 20.64 25.33 -43.05
CA GLY A 105 21.56 26.28 -43.69
C GLY A 105 20.93 27.59 -44.15
N ALA A 106 19.59 27.72 -44.13
CA ALA A 106 18.92 29.00 -44.46
C ALA A 106 19.27 30.13 -43.47
N GLU A 107 19.65 29.77 -42.25
CA GLU A 107 20.07 30.66 -41.17
C GLU A 107 21.42 31.37 -41.45
N GLY A 108 22.20 30.88 -42.42
CA GLY A 108 23.53 31.39 -42.72
C GLY A 108 24.54 31.16 -41.60
N ARG A 109 25.41 32.16 -41.35
CA ARG A 109 26.53 32.06 -40.39
C ARG A 109 26.11 32.27 -38.92
N SER A 110 25.01 32.98 -38.66
CA SER A 110 24.56 33.30 -37.31
C SER A 110 23.04 33.13 -37.15
N VAL A 111 22.64 32.09 -36.42
CA VAL A 111 21.24 31.79 -36.10
C VAL A 111 20.59 32.94 -35.34
N LYS A 112 21.35 33.64 -34.49
CA LYS A 112 20.85 34.78 -33.71
C LYS A 112 20.40 35.92 -34.60
N LEU A 113 21.25 36.34 -35.55
CA LEU A 113 20.93 37.44 -36.46
C LEU A 113 19.74 37.08 -37.34
N PHE A 114 19.71 35.84 -37.85
CA PHE A 114 18.58 35.34 -38.63
C PHE A 114 17.25 35.47 -37.88
N VAL A 115 17.19 35.04 -36.61
CA VAL A 115 15.96 35.11 -35.80
C VAL A 115 15.61 36.57 -35.45
N GLU A 116 16.58 37.43 -35.16
CA GLU A 116 16.33 38.86 -34.90
C GLU A 116 15.72 39.55 -36.11
N THR A 117 16.27 39.33 -37.30
CA THR A 117 15.75 39.85 -38.58
C THR A 117 14.36 39.29 -38.87
N LEU A 118 14.16 37.97 -38.76
CA LEU A 118 12.88 37.31 -39.00
C LEU A 118 11.75 37.89 -38.11
N ILE A 119 12.03 38.15 -36.85
CA ILE A 119 11.03 38.67 -35.91
C ILE A 119 10.74 40.16 -36.17
N THR A 120 11.79 40.95 -36.41
CA THR A 120 11.67 42.41 -36.55
C THR A 120 11.06 42.78 -37.89
N ASP A 121 11.49 42.13 -38.98
CA ASP A 121 11.13 42.52 -40.34
C ASP A 121 9.88 41.78 -40.84
N ASP A 122 9.82 40.46 -40.65
CA ASP A 122 8.76 39.64 -41.27
C ASP A 122 7.53 39.47 -40.38
N LEU A 123 7.69 39.43 -39.05
CA LEU A 123 6.58 39.14 -38.15
C LEU A 123 5.79 40.41 -37.77
N HIS A 124 6.40 41.38 -37.07
CA HIS A 124 5.69 42.60 -36.64
C HIS A 124 6.60 43.83 -36.38
N PRO A 125 6.99 44.57 -37.43
CA PRO A 125 7.87 45.74 -37.29
C PRO A 125 7.28 46.91 -36.45
N LYS A 126 5.96 46.94 -36.23
CA LYS A 126 5.27 48.05 -35.54
C LYS A 126 4.91 47.80 -34.08
N ARG A 127 5.11 46.58 -33.57
CA ARG A 127 4.72 46.20 -32.18
C ARG A 127 5.91 45.86 -31.29
N LEU A 128 7.09 45.72 -31.86
CA LEU A 128 8.30 45.43 -31.11
C LEU A 128 9.02 46.72 -30.75
N SER A 129 9.59 46.73 -29.55
CA SER A 129 10.46 47.82 -29.11
C SER A 129 11.71 47.87 -29.99
N SER A 130 12.23 49.06 -30.25
CA SER A 130 13.52 49.26 -30.92
C SER A 130 14.71 48.65 -30.16
N PHE A 131 14.49 48.24 -28.90
CA PHE A 131 15.47 47.55 -28.06
C PHE A 131 15.28 46.03 -28.03
N PHE A 132 14.42 45.47 -28.88
CA PHE A 132 14.26 44.02 -28.97
C PHE A 132 15.59 43.37 -29.34
N THR A 133 16.03 42.43 -28.51
CA THR A 133 17.27 41.69 -28.71
C THR A 133 17.03 40.23 -28.36
N VAL A 134 17.62 39.33 -29.13
CA VAL A 134 17.60 37.89 -28.83
C VAL A 134 18.78 37.59 -27.94
N GLU A 135 18.55 37.07 -26.73
CA GLU A 135 19.65 36.73 -25.82
C GLU A 135 20.47 35.56 -26.38
N ARG A 136 19.80 34.47 -26.76
CA ARG A 136 20.40 33.23 -27.26
C ARG A 136 19.56 32.64 -28.39
N ALA A 137 20.22 32.10 -29.40
CA ALA A 137 19.59 31.33 -30.46
C ALA A 137 20.47 30.13 -30.82
N HIS A 138 19.86 28.96 -30.94
CA HIS A 138 20.55 27.72 -31.29
C HIS A 138 19.59 26.78 -32.00
N ARG A 139 20.15 25.82 -32.73
CA ARG A 139 19.38 24.71 -33.30
C ARG A 139 18.93 23.81 -32.17
N GLY A 140 17.63 23.53 -32.12
CA GLY A 140 17.10 22.52 -31.20
C GLY A 140 17.63 21.12 -31.57
N PRO A 141 17.59 20.17 -30.63
CA PRO A 141 17.95 18.79 -30.91
C PRO A 141 17.13 18.24 -32.10
N PRO A 142 17.68 17.29 -32.88
CA PRO A 142 16.95 16.59 -33.91
C PRO A 142 15.63 16.06 -33.36
N LYS A 143 14.54 16.17 -34.13
CA LYS A 143 13.28 15.57 -33.70
C LYS A 143 13.44 14.05 -33.71
N ASP A 144 13.31 13.41 -32.56
CA ASP A 144 13.15 11.96 -32.48
C ASP A 144 11.95 11.55 -33.34
N HIS A 145 12.18 10.70 -34.34
CA HIS A 145 11.14 10.27 -35.28
C HIS A 145 10.05 9.38 -34.66
N HIS A 146 10.08 9.14 -33.34
CA HIS A 146 9.26 8.13 -32.70
C HIS A 146 7.84 8.58 -32.29
N CYS A 147 7.51 9.87 -32.41
CA CYS A 147 6.16 10.35 -32.08
C CYS A 147 5.66 11.32 -33.17
N THR A 148 5.14 10.75 -34.25
CA THR A 148 4.34 11.44 -35.26
C THR A 148 3.01 10.71 -35.43
N HIS A 149 2.16 10.80 -34.41
CA HIS A 149 0.72 10.61 -34.55
C HIS A 149 0.02 11.73 -33.78
N LEU A 150 -0.31 12.79 -34.51
CA LEU A 150 -1.49 13.62 -34.27
C LEU A 150 -2.61 13.03 -35.13
#